data_AF-A0A381UDP4-F1
#
_entry.id   AF-A0A381UDP4-F1
#
_cell.length_a   1.000
_cell.length_b   1.000
_cell.length_c   1.000
_cell.angle_alpha   90.00
_cell.angle_beta   90.00
_cell.angle_gamma   90.00
#
_symmetry.space_group_name_H-M   'P 1'
#
loop_
_entity.id
_entity.type
_entity.pdbx_description
1 polymer ?
#
loop_
_entity_poly.entity_id
_entity_poly.type
_entity_poly.pdbx_seq_one_letter_code
_entity_poly.pdbx_strand_id
1 'polypeptide(L)'
;MNWYDINKRTLPWRGESDPYRIWLSEIMLQQTQTQRVSHYYFKWLKRFPSLKSVAKAKEESLLKVWEGLGYYNRCRNFHSAAKTVIKDYNGKIPNEFELFRALPGIGDYTAAAVLSIAFDVPLPAIDGNIKRVMARMLRIKTITKYNFRRVQKELENFIDKTRPGDFNQALMDLGNQVCRPNQAHCYACPMKSFCRAAQTDHPEQYPRPELSKDIPHYDVVVGLIWKKGRFLILKRENRKHLGGLWELPGGKIDYRESPEKALIREIKEECNVDVILGKNTDPIKHRYSHFAITVRAFHCQLYNGKKVFSNQPNRWITPQQIIEFPFPKANHKLFAKINFEADNV
;
A
#
# COMPACT_ATOMS: atom_id res chain seq x y z
N MET A 1 -1.07 -24.30 -18.66
CA MET A 1 0.36 -23.98 -18.74
C MET A 1 0.78 -23.47 -20.12
N ASN A 2 0.51 -24.18 -21.22
CA ASN A 2 0.89 -23.75 -22.58
C ASN A 2 0.55 -22.28 -22.92
N TRP A 3 -0.65 -21.79 -22.56
CA TRP A 3 -1.01 -20.39 -22.74
C TRP A 3 -0.06 -19.43 -22.00
N TYR A 4 0.32 -19.77 -20.77
CA TYR A 4 1.24 -18.96 -19.96
C TYR A 4 2.64 -18.93 -20.55
N ASP A 5 3.13 -20.07 -21.05
CA ASP A 5 4.48 -20.14 -21.64
C ASP A 5 4.64 -19.19 -22.84
N ILE A 6 3.55 -18.93 -23.56
CA ILE A 6 3.51 -18.01 -24.72
C ILE A 6 3.17 -16.56 -24.29
N ASN A 7 2.28 -16.37 -23.32
CA ASN A 7 1.65 -15.07 -23.03
C ASN A 7 2.12 -14.42 -21.71
N LYS A 8 3.01 -15.07 -20.94
CA LYS A 8 3.48 -14.54 -19.65
C LYS A 8 4.06 -13.14 -19.80
N ARG A 9 3.69 -12.27 -18.86
CA ARG A 9 4.23 -10.91 -18.80
C ARG A 9 5.69 -10.92 -18.39
N THR A 10 6.49 -10.10 -19.05
CA THR A 10 7.84 -9.75 -18.61
C THR A 10 7.77 -8.72 -17.49
N LEU A 11 8.15 -9.09 -16.27
CA LEU A 11 8.21 -8.21 -15.10
C LEU A 11 9.55 -8.39 -14.38
N PRO A 12 10.04 -7.39 -13.64
CA PRO A 12 11.37 -7.45 -13.01
C PRO A 12 11.61 -8.64 -12.08
N TRP A 13 10.55 -9.16 -11.45
CA TRP A 13 10.60 -10.27 -10.50
C TRP A 13 10.14 -11.60 -11.11
N ARG A 14 9.82 -11.66 -12.41
CA ARG A 14 9.50 -12.91 -13.11
C ARG A 14 10.81 -13.63 -13.45
N GLY A 15 10.90 -14.93 -13.12
CA GLY A 15 12.12 -15.72 -13.30
C GLY A 15 13.21 -15.43 -12.26
N GLU A 16 12.91 -14.61 -11.25
CA GLU A 16 13.75 -14.46 -10.07
C GLU A 16 13.64 -15.71 -9.19
N SER A 17 14.74 -16.10 -8.54
CA SER A 17 14.78 -17.24 -7.62
C SER A 17 15.12 -16.84 -6.18
N ASP A 18 15.60 -15.61 -5.96
CA ASP A 18 15.88 -15.10 -4.61
C ASP A 18 14.57 -14.88 -3.83
N PRO A 19 14.32 -15.63 -2.73
CA PRO A 19 13.09 -15.51 -1.95
C PRO A 19 12.89 -14.11 -1.35
N TYR A 20 13.95 -13.37 -1.04
CA TYR A 20 13.84 -11.98 -0.56
C TYR A 20 13.21 -11.08 -1.61
N ARG A 21 13.68 -11.21 -2.85
CA ARG A 21 13.25 -10.39 -3.98
C ARG A 21 11.82 -10.73 -4.40
N ILE A 22 11.48 -12.01 -4.45
CA ILE A 22 10.12 -12.48 -4.72
C ILE A 22 9.18 -11.95 -3.63
N TRP A 23 9.53 -12.15 -2.36
CA TRP A 23 8.73 -11.68 -1.22
C TRP A 23 8.53 -10.16 -1.24
N LEU A 24 9.58 -9.39 -1.50
CA LEU A 24 9.47 -7.94 -1.65
C LEU A 24 8.45 -7.55 -2.73
N SER A 25 8.52 -8.19 -3.90
CA SER A 25 7.61 -7.90 -5.01
C SER A 25 6.15 -8.21 -4.65
N GLU A 26 5.90 -9.34 -4.00
CA GLU A 26 4.56 -9.74 -3.56
C GLU A 26 3.97 -8.77 -2.54
N ILE A 27 4.77 -8.32 -1.57
CA ILE A 27 4.33 -7.29 -0.62
C ILE A 27 4.03 -5.98 -1.35
N MET A 28 4.87 -5.55 -2.29
CA MET A 28 4.63 -4.31 -3.04
C MET A 28 3.41 -4.39 -3.96
N LEU A 29 3.09 -5.55 -4.51
CA LEU A 29 1.93 -5.77 -5.41
C LEU A 29 0.58 -5.74 -4.70
N GLN A 30 0.54 -5.94 -3.38
CA GLN A 30 -0.70 -5.83 -2.61
C GLN A 30 -1.37 -4.46 -2.84
N GLN A 31 -2.53 -4.47 -3.51
CA GLN A 31 -3.32 -3.27 -3.83
C GLN A 31 -2.52 -2.17 -4.58
N THR A 32 -1.50 -2.56 -5.35
CA THR A 32 -0.69 -1.63 -6.14
C THR A 32 -0.52 -2.12 -7.57
N GLN A 33 -0.64 -1.22 -8.54
CA GLN A 33 -0.46 -1.56 -9.96
C GLN A 33 0.99 -1.96 -10.27
N THR A 34 1.16 -2.98 -11.11
CA THR A 34 2.45 -3.57 -11.48
C THR A 34 3.47 -2.55 -11.99
N GLN A 35 3.08 -1.64 -12.90
CA GLN A 35 4.00 -0.65 -13.49
C GLN A 35 4.59 0.26 -12.40
N ARG A 36 3.77 0.65 -11.43
CA ARG A 36 4.23 1.44 -10.29
C ARG A 36 5.20 0.63 -9.42
N VAL A 37 4.87 -0.63 -9.13
CA VAL A 37 5.73 -1.50 -8.32
C VAL A 37 7.11 -1.66 -8.95
N SER A 38 7.20 -1.82 -10.28
CA SER A 38 8.48 -1.94 -10.99
C SER A 38 9.48 -0.83 -10.63
N HIS A 39 9.04 0.43 -10.62
CA HIS A 39 9.91 1.55 -10.26
C HIS A 39 10.41 1.46 -8.81
N TYR A 40 9.51 1.17 -7.87
CA TYR A 40 9.83 1.09 -6.45
C TYR A 40 10.69 -0.12 -6.10
N TYR A 41 10.47 -1.24 -6.78
CA TYR A 41 11.21 -2.47 -6.62
C TYR A 41 12.71 -2.25 -6.89
N PHE A 42 13.05 -1.65 -8.04
CA PHE A 42 14.44 -1.33 -8.37
C PHE A 42 15.05 -0.30 -7.41
N LYS A 43 14.32 0.76 -7.07
CA LYS A 43 14.77 1.77 -6.10
C LYS A 43 15.06 1.14 -4.73
N TRP A 44 14.21 0.21 -4.30
CA TRP A 44 14.37 -0.53 -3.06
C TRP A 44 15.59 -1.43 -3.10
N LEU A 45 15.73 -2.29 -4.11
CA LEU A 45 16.88 -3.21 -4.20
C LEU A 45 18.21 -2.48 -4.32
N LYS A 46 18.24 -1.31 -4.96
CA LYS A 46 19.45 -0.47 -5.00
C LYS A 46 19.89 -0.02 -3.60
N ARG A 47 18.96 0.28 -2.70
CA ARG A 47 19.27 0.78 -1.35
C ARG A 47 19.35 -0.33 -0.31
N PHE A 48 18.55 -1.37 -0.47
CA PHE A 48 18.41 -2.50 0.44
C PHE A 48 18.56 -3.79 -0.39
N PRO A 49 19.79 -4.19 -0.75
CA PRO A 49 20.02 -5.32 -1.66
C PRO A 49 19.74 -6.69 -1.04
N SER A 50 19.56 -6.77 0.27
CA SER A 50 19.31 -8.05 0.98
C SER A 50 18.36 -7.89 2.16
N LEU A 51 17.77 -9.00 2.60
CA LEU A 51 16.91 -9.03 3.79
C LEU A 51 17.65 -8.50 5.04
N LYS A 52 18.95 -8.80 5.18
CA LYS A 52 19.81 -8.28 6.26
C LYS A 52 19.94 -6.75 6.22
N SER A 53 20.03 -6.17 5.03
CA SER A 53 20.08 -4.70 4.88
C SER A 53 18.74 -4.04 5.27
N VAL A 54 17.61 -4.69 5.01
CA VAL A 54 16.29 -4.24 5.46
C VAL A 54 16.18 -4.31 6.98
N ALA A 55 16.55 -5.44 7.58
CA ALA A 55 16.46 -5.65 9.03
C ALA A 55 17.32 -4.67 9.84
N LYS A 56 18.47 -4.25 9.30
CA LYS A 56 19.38 -3.27 9.93
C LYS A 56 18.97 -1.81 9.70
N ALA A 57 18.10 -1.53 8.73
CA ALA A 57 17.76 -0.16 8.36
C ALA A 57 16.94 0.54 9.44
N LYS A 58 17.08 1.87 9.52
CA LYS A 58 16.13 2.70 10.28
C LYS A 58 14.78 2.68 9.55
N GLU A 59 13.69 2.56 10.30
CA GLU A 59 12.34 2.51 9.72
C GLU A 59 12.06 3.71 8.81
N GLU A 60 12.46 4.90 9.21
CA GLU A 60 12.29 6.12 8.43
C GLU A 60 12.93 6.03 7.03
N SER A 61 14.11 5.40 6.92
CA SER A 61 14.78 5.22 5.63
C SER A 61 14.02 4.25 4.72
N LEU A 62 13.40 3.21 5.30
CA LEU A 62 12.55 2.27 4.56
C LEU A 62 11.27 2.97 4.08
N LEU A 63 10.59 3.70 4.99
CA LEU A 63 9.39 4.47 4.67
C LEU A 63 9.66 5.53 3.60
N LYS A 64 10.87 6.10 3.56
CA LYS A 64 11.27 7.06 2.53
C LYS A 64 11.41 6.44 1.15
N VAL A 65 11.94 5.22 1.05
CA VAL A 65 11.96 4.51 -0.24
C VAL A 65 10.56 4.05 -0.64
N TRP A 66 9.72 3.67 0.34
CA TRP A 66 8.31 3.28 0.15
C TRP A 66 7.36 4.48 -0.14
N GLU A 67 7.85 5.71 0.02
CA GLU A 67 7.06 6.93 -0.04
C GLU A 67 6.26 7.04 -1.35
N GLY A 68 4.94 7.13 -1.22
CA GLY A 68 4.02 7.20 -2.35
C GLY A 68 3.44 5.86 -2.77
N LEU A 69 4.03 4.72 -2.42
CA LEU A 69 3.48 3.39 -2.76
C LEU A 69 2.17 3.08 -2.03
N GLY A 70 1.90 3.78 -0.92
CA GLY A 70 0.68 3.63 -0.12
C GLY A 70 0.71 2.38 0.77
N TYR A 71 -0.29 2.26 1.65
CA TYR A 71 -0.43 1.14 2.60
C TYR A 71 0.86 0.87 3.39
N TYR A 72 1.36 1.89 4.09
CA TYR A 72 2.68 1.91 4.74
C TYR A 72 2.87 0.85 5.83
N ASN A 73 1.79 0.29 6.38
CA ASN A 73 1.87 -0.88 7.27
C ASN A 73 2.54 -2.07 6.58
N ARG A 74 2.44 -2.21 5.25
CA ARG A 74 3.18 -3.25 4.50
C ARG A 74 4.68 -3.13 4.68
N CYS A 75 5.22 -1.92 4.54
CA CYS A 75 6.65 -1.64 4.73
C CYS A 75 7.10 -1.95 6.16
N ARG A 76 6.30 -1.54 7.15
CA ARG A 76 6.60 -1.81 8.58
C ARG A 76 6.55 -3.29 8.90
N ASN A 77 5.52 -3.99 8.46
CA ASN A 77 5.38 -5.42 8.67
C ASN A 77 6.51 -6.18 7.99
N PHE A 78 6.87 -5.81 6.75
CA PHE A 78 8.03 -6.39 6.06
C PHE A 78 9.35 -6.15 6.82
N HIS A 79 9.54 -4.95 7.38
CA HIS A 79 10.69 -4.64 8.22
C HIS A 79 10.73 -5.48 9.50
N SER A 80 9.60 -5.59 10.22
CA SER A 80 9.48 -6.42 11.41
C SER A 80 9.72 -7.90 11.09
N ALA A 81 9.13 -8.40 10.00
CA ALA A 81 9.32 -9.77 9.54
C ALA A 81 10.78 -10.02 9.12
N ALA A 82 11.44 -9.08 8.44
CA ALA A 82 12.86 -9.18 8.13
C ALA A 82 13.72 -9.31 9.40
N LYS A 83 13.41 -8.52 10.44
CA LYS A 83 14.08 -8.63 11.75
C LYS A 83 13.86 -9.98 12.40
N THR A 84 12.63 -10.48 12.41
CA THR A 84 12.30 -11.83 12.90
C THR A 84 13.08 -12.90 12.14
N VAL A 85 13.14 -12.84 10.80
CA VAL A 85 13.90 -13.79 10.00
C VAL A 85 15.40 -13.75 10.30
N ILE A 86 16.00 -12.56 10.45
CA ILE A 86 17.42 -12.45 10.83
C ILE A 86 17.67 -13.04 12.21
N LYS A 87 16.81 -12.75 13.18
CA LYS A 87 17.01 -13.12 14.59
C LYS A 87 16.68 -14.58 14.87
N ASP A 88 15.51 -15.04 14.45
CA ASP A 88 14.92 -16.30 14.90
C ASP A 88 15.15 -17.43 13.87
N TYR A 89 15.49 -17.09 12.62
CA TYR A 89 15.73 -18.04 11.53
C TYR A 89 17.12 -17.90 10.90
N ASN A 90 18.07 -17.23 11.59
CA ASN A 90 19.45 -17.02 11.13
C ASN A 90 19.57 -16.43 9.71
N GLY A 91 18.58 -15.61 9.32
CA GLY A 91 18.50 -14.96 8.02
C GLY A 91 18.01 -15.84 6.87
N LYS A 92 17.61 -17.10 7.14
CA LYS A 92 16.96 -17.97 6.15
C LYS A 92 15.44 -17.75 6.19
N ILE A 93 14.85 -17.40 5.04
CA ILE A 93 13.40 -17.29 4.93
C ILE A 93 12.78 -18.69 5.10
N PRO A 94 11.84 -18.89 6.04
CA PRO A 94 11.20 -20.17 6.24
C PRO A 94 10.48 -20.63 4.96
N ASN A 95 10.66 -21.90 4.60
CA ASN A 95 10.01 -22.53 3.44
C ASN A 95 8.76 -23.36 3.83
N GLU A 96 8.40 -23.38 5.12
CA GLU A 96 7.19 -24.02 5.62
C GLU A 96 6.05 -23.00 5.74
N PHE A 97 4.85 -23.38 5.34
CA PHE A 97 3.69 -22.48 5.29
C PHE A 97 3.37 -21.84 6.65
N GLU A 98 3.25 -22.65 7.71
CA GLU A 98 2.89 -22.14 9.04
C GLU A 98 3.95 -21.19 9.60
N LEU A 99 5.24 -21.51 9.41
CA LEU A 99 6.34 -20.66 9.87
C LEU A 99 6.41 -19.33 9.11
N PHE A 100 6.28 -19.36 7.78
CA PHE A 100 6.33 -18.14 6.98
C PHE A 100 5.08 -17.28 7.16
N ARG A 101 3.90 -17.90 7.29
CA ARG A 101 2.64 -17.23 7.60
C ARG A 101 2.67 -16.51 8.94
N ALA A 102 3.33 -17.07 9.95
CA ALA A 102 3.42 -16.47 11.28
C ALA A 102 4.20 -15.13 11.28
N LEU A 103 4.95 -14.82 10.22
CA LEU A 103 5.68 -13.56 10.12
C LEU A 103 4.73 -12.35 10.01
N PRO A 104 5.09 -11.20 10.59
CA PRO A 104 4.29 -9.98 10.53
C PRO A 104 3.86 -9.59 9.11
N GLY A 105 2.55 -9.43 8.91
CA GLY A 105 1.95 -8.99 7.65
C GLY A 105 1.92 -10.03 6.53
N ILE A 106 2.22 -11.30 6.81
CA ILE A 106 2.07 -12.41 5.88
C ILE A 106 0.72 -13.08 6.10
N GLY A 107 -0.13 -13.06 5.07
CA GLY A 107 -1.40 -13.80 5.05
C GLY A 107 -1.35 -14.99 4.11
N ASP A 108 -2.47 -15.72 4.00
CA ASP A 108 -2.62 -16.93 3.16
C ASP A 108 -2.05 -16.74 1.76
N TYR A 109 -2.50 -15.68 1.09
CA TYR A 109 -2.09 -15.36 -0.28
C TYR A 109 -0.57 -15.18 -0.39
N THR A 110 0.01 -14.33 0.45
CA THR A 110 1.44 -14.00 0.36
C THR A 110 2.31 -15.20 0.71
N ALA A 111 1.90 -15.99 1.70
CA ALA A 111 2.61 -17.22 2.03
C ALA A 111 2.58 -18.21 0.86
N ALA A 112 1.41 -18.51 0.31
CA ALA A 112 1.28 -19.41 -0.83
C ALA A 112 2.02 -18.88 -2.09
N ALA A 113 1.93 -17.58 -2.38
CA ALA A 113 2.60 -16.97 -3.53
C ALA A 113 4.13 -17.09 -3.41
N VAL A 114 4.71 -16.63 -2.29
CA VAL A 114 6.17 -16.68 -2.11
C VAL A 114 6.67 -18.12 -2.07
N LEU A 115 5.99 -19.01 -1.34
CA LEU A 115 6.42 -20.40 -1.21
C LEU A 115 6.33 -21.18 -2.53
N SER A 116 5.29 -20.94 -3.32
CA SER A 116 5.15 -21.59 -4.63
C SER A 116 6.13 -21.08 -5.67
N ILE A 117 6.51 -19.79 -5.62
CA ILE A 117 7.44 -19.19 -6.60
C ILE A 117 8.90 -19.43 -6.21
N ALA A 118 9.24 -19.29 -4.92
CA ALA A 118 10.62 -19.30 -4.45
C ALA A 118 11.11 -20.69 -3.99
N PHE A 119 10.19 -21.57 -3.61
CA PHE A 119 10.50 -22.86 -2.98
C PHE A 119 9.72 -24.03 -3.60
N ASP A 120 9.05 -23.81 -4.73
CA ASP A 120 8.26 -24.82 -5.46
C ASP A 120 7.24 -25.59 -4.60
N VAL A 121 6.73 -24.95 -3.54
CA VAL A 121 5.71 -25.57 -2.69
C VAL A 121 4.35 -25.49 -3.39
N PRO A 122 3.63 -26.61 -3.62
CA PRO A 122 2.40 -26.63 -4.40
C PRO A 122 1.19 -26.10 -3.62
N LEU A 123 1.20 -24.78 -3.37
CA LEU A 123 0.17 -24.05 -2.64
C LEU A 123 -0.56 -23.07 -3.57
N PRO A 124 -1.90 -23.14 -3.67
CA PRO A 124 -2.68 -22.16 -4.43
C PRO A 124 -2.63 -20.75 -3.83
N ALA A 125 -2.13 -19.78 -4.59
CA ALA A 125 -2.03 -18.38 -4.16
C ALA A 125 -3.28 -17.57 -4.55
N ILE A 126 -4.36 -17.66 -3.78
CA ILE A 126 -5.67 -17.12 -4.18
C ILE A 126 -5.79 -15.61 -3.93
N ASP A 127 -5.53 -14.81 -4.97
CA ASP A 127 -5.79 -13.35 -4.96
C ASP A 127 -7.21 -13.00 -5.47
N GLY A 128 -7.49 -11.71 -5.65
CA GLY A 128 -8.75 -11.25 -6.23
C GLY A 128 -8.98 -11.70 -7.68
N ASN A 129 -7.91 -11.89 -8.47
CA ASN A 129 -7.99 -12.38 -9.84
C ASN A 129 -8.35 -13.86 -9.89
N ILE A 130 -7.61 -14.68 -9.15
CA ILE A 130 -7.82 -16.13 -9.06
C ILE A 130 -9.18 -16.43 -8.45
N LYS A 131 -9.57 -15.70 -7.39
CA LYS A 131 -10.92 -15.81 -6.82
C LYS A 131 -12.00 -15.57 -7.88
N ARG A 132 -11.86 -14.57 -8.75
CA ARG A 132 -12.81 -14.28 -9.84
C ARG A 132 -12.79 -15.36 -10.92
N VAL A 133 -11.61 -15.78 -11.38
CA VAL A 133 -11.44 -16.84 -12.38
C VAL A 133 -12.13 -18.11 -11.90
N MET A 134 -11.84 -18.56 -10.68
CA MET A 134 -12.43 -19.77 -10.12
C MET A 134 -13.91 -19.64 -9.81
N ALA A 135 -14.38 -18.47 -9.38
CA ALA A 135 -15.81 -18.21 -9.23
C ALA A 135 -16.56 -18.38 -10.55
N ARG A 136 -15.99 -17.90 -11.67
CA ARG A 136 -16.57 -18.09 -13.01
C ARG A 136 -16.51 -19.55 -13.45
N MET A 137 -15.36 -20.20 -13.30
CA MET A 137 -15.21 -21.62 -13.65
C MET A 137 -16.23 -22.50 -12.95
N LEU A 138 -16.45 -22.27 -11.66
CA LEU A 138 -17.36 -23.06 -10.82
C LEU A 138 -18.81 -22.51 -10.79
N ARG A 139 -19.08 -21.39 -11.47
CA ARG A 139 -20.38 -20.67 -11.47
C ARG A 139 -20.86 -20.30 -10.06
N ILE A 140 -19.94 -19.80 -9.23
CA ILE A 140 -20.20 -19.34 -7.86
C ILE A 140 -20.60 -17.87 -7.87
N LYS A 141 -21.83 -17.56 -7.46
CA LYS A 141 -22.34 -16.18 -7.38
C LYS A 141 -21.80 -15.39 -6.19
N THR A 142 -21.59 -16.05 -5.05
CA THR A 142 -21.17 -15.38 -3.80
C THR A 142 -20.04 -16.16 -3.14
N ILE A 143 -18.93 -15.47 -2.84
CA ILE A 143 -17.78 -16.07 -2.17
C ILE A 143 -18.02 -16.06 -0.65
N THR A 144 -18.77 -17.05 -0.19
CA THR A 144 -18.89 -17.38 1.24
C THR A 144 -17.66 -18.16 1.72
N LYS A 145 -17.48 -18.32 3.04
CA LYS A 145 -16.42 -19.19 3.59
C LYS A 145 -16.47 -20.61 2.99
N TYR A 146 -17.67 -21.17 2.84
CA TYR A 146 -17.87 -22.49 2.22
C TYR A 146 -17.43 -22.51 0.75
N ASN A 147 -17.86 -21.53 -0.05
CA ASN A 147 -17.48 -21.46 -1.46
C ASN A 147 -16.00 -21.15 -1.67
N PHE A 148 -15.38 -20.39 -0.76
CA PHE A 148 -13.93 -20.17 -0.78
C PHE A 148 -13.16 -21.48 -0.55
N ARG A 149 -13.56 -22.31 0.42
CA ARG A 149 -12.97 -23.65 0.61
C ARG A 149 -13.13 -24.54 -0.61
N ARG A 150 -14.26 -24.46 -1.31
CA ARG A 150 -14.46 -25.18 -2.58
C ARG A 150 -13.49 -24.71 -3.64
N VAL A 151 -13.33 -23.40 -3.82
CA VAL A 151 -12.32 -22.83 -4.74
C VAL A 151 -10.92 -23.32 -4.39
N GLN A 152 -10.56 -23.30 -3.11
CA GLN A 152 -9.26 -23.78 -2.65
C GLN A 152 -9.05 -25.26 -2.97
N LYS A 153 -10.00 -26.13 -2.63
CA LYS A 153 -9.92 -27.57 -2.91
C LYS A 153 -9.78 -27.88 -4.41
N GLU A 154 -10.52 -27.17 -5.26
CA GLU A 154 -10.38 -27.34 -6.71
C GLU A 154 -9.00 -26.92 -7.21
N LEU A 155 -8.44 -25.82 -6.69
CA LEU A 155 -7.09 -25.39 -7.04
C LEU A 155 -6.01 -26.36 -6.53
N GLU A 156 -6.17 -26.92 -5.33
CA GLU A 156 -5.28 -27.96 -4.78
C GLU A 156 -5.26 -29.21 -5.67
N ASN A 157 -6.38 -29.54 -6.32
CA ASN A 157 -6.44 -30.64 -7.28
C ASN A 157 -5.78 -30.31 -8.63
N PHE A 158 -5.81 -29.04 -9.05
CA PHE A 158 -5.34 -28.60 -10.37
C PHE A 158 -3.90 -28.09 -10.40
N ILE A 159 -3.33 -27.75 -9.24
CA ILE A 159 -2.02 -27.13 -9.18
C ILE A 159 -0.95 -28.02 -9.82
N ASP A 160 -0.12 -27.41 -10.67
CA ASP A 160 1.03 -28.08 -11.25
C ASP A 160 2.07 -28.32 -10.15
N LYS A 161 2.30 -29.58 -9.79
CA LYS A 161 3.25 -29.96 -8.73
C LYS A 161 4.71 -29.75 -9.13
N THR A 162 5.00 -29.59 -10.42
CA THR A 162 6.35 -29.36 -10.93
C THR A 162 6.66 -27.87 -11.08
N ARG A 163 5.64 -27.05 -11.39
CA ARG A 163 5.79 -25.61 -11.61
C ARG A 163 4.69 -24.80 -10.88
N PRO A 164 4.55 -24.93 -9.55
CA PRO A 164 3.42 -24.34 -8.83
C PRO A 164 3.44 -22.81 -8.85
N GLY A 165 4.63 -22.19 -8.83
CA GLY A 165 4.80 -20.76 -8.97
C GLY A 165 4.28 -20.25 -10.32
N ASP A 166 4.66 -20.89 -11.42
CA ASP A 166 4.16 -20.55 -12.76
C ASP A 166 2.65 -20.80 -12.88
N PHE A 167 2.13 -21.86 -12.27
CA PHE A 167 0.69 -22.12 -12.25
C PHE A 167 -0.08 -20.97 -11.58
N ASN A 168 0.38 -20.52 -10.42
CA ASN A 168 -0.22 -19.39 -9.72
C ASN A 168 -0.12 -18.10 -10.56
N GLN A 169 1.06 -17.79 -11.11
CA GLN A 169 1.26 -16.63 -11.97
C GLN A 169 0.40 -16.69 -13.25
N ALA A 170 0.20 -17.88 -13.82
CA ALA A 170 -0.65 -18.10 -14.98
C ALA A 170 -2.12 -17.76 -14.70
N LEU A 171 -2.66 -18.17 -13.56
CA LEU A 171 -4.03 -17.83 -13.19
C LEU A 171 -4.19 -16.33 -12.87
N MET A 172 -3.18 -15.70 -12.27
CA MET A 172 -3.17 -14.24 -12.05
C MET A 172 -3.18 -13.48 -13.39
N ASP A 173 -2.32 -13.87 -14.33
CA ASP A 173 -2.26 -13.26 -15.68
C ASP A 173 -3.54 -13.50 -16.47
N LEU A 174 -4.09 -14.72 -16.41
CA LEU A 174 -5.36 -15.05 -17.04
C LEU A 174 -6.47 -14.15 -16.49
N GLY A 175 -6.56 -14.01 -15.18
CA GLY A 175 -7.52 -13.11 -14.55
C GLY A 175 -7.32 -11.65 -14.98
N ASN A 176 -6.08 -11.20 -15.07
CA ASN A 176 -5.75 -9.82 -15.42
C ASN A 176 -6.04 -9.49 -16.90
N GLN A 177 -5.64 -10.36 -17.83
CA GLN A 177 -5.62 -10.06 -19.26
C GLN A 177 -6.85 -10.56 -20.00
N VAL A 178 -7.40 -11.70 -19.60
CA VAL A 178 -8.46 -12.41 -20.34
C VAL A 178 -9.76 -12.39 -19.56
N CYS A 179 -9.74 -12.92 -18.34
CA CYS A 179 -10.92 -13.07 -17.48
C CYS A 179 -11.12 -11.82 -16.61
N ARG A 180 -11.26 -10.65 -17.25
CA ARG A 180 -11.31 -9.34 -16.56
C ARG A 180 -12.64 -9.12 -15.81
N PRO A 181 -12.70 -8.24 -14.80
CA PRO A 181 -13.90 -8.00 -14.00
C PRO A 181 -15.15 -7.64 -14.83
N ASN A 182 -15.04 -6.63 -15.70
CA ASN A 182 -16.19 -6.06 -16.41
C ASN A 182 -16.35 -6.57 -17.86
N GLN A 183 -15.37 -7.32 -18.37
CA GLN A 183 -15.38 -7.86 -19.73
C GLN A 183 -14.54 -9.13 -19.78
N ALA A 184 -15.17 -10.29 -19.75
CA ALA A 184 -14.49 -11.57 -19.87
C ALA A 184 -14.28 -11.89 -21.36
N HIS A 185 -13.02 -11.94 -21.80
CA HIS A 185 -12.67 -12.34 -23.16
C HIS A 185 -12.71 -13.88 -23.29
N CYS A 186 -13.88 -14.48 -23.07
CA CYS A 186 -14.05 -15.93 -23.04
C CYS A 186 -13.62 -16.62 -24.33
N TYR A 187 -13.72 -15.96 -25.49
CA TYR A 187 -13.24 -16.46 -26.78
C TYR A 187 -11.72 -16.72 -26.81
N ALA A 188 -10.93 -15.97 -26.04
CA ALA A 188 -9.48 -16.11 -25.95
C ALA A 188 -9.03 -16.91 -24.71
N CYS A 189 -9.98 -17.43 -23.92
CA CYS A 189 -9.67 -18.12 -22.67
C CYS A 189 -9.28 -19.58 -22.92
N PRO A 190 -8.07 -20.02 -22.51
CA PRO A 190 -7.64 -21.41 -22.65
C PRO A 190 -8.46 -22.39 -21.80
N MET A 191 -9.26 -21.88 -20.85
CA MET A 191 -10.10 -22.67 -19.94
C MET A 191 -11.58 -22.63 -20.32
N LYS A 192 -11.95 -22.07 -21.49
CA LYS A 192 -13.34 -21.83 -21.90
C LYS A 192 -14.20 -23.10 -21.82
N SER A 193 -13.70 -24.23 -22.34
CA SER A 193 -14.42 -25.50 -22.38
C SER A 193 -14.78 -26.06 -21.00
N PHE A 194 -13.99 -25.73 -19.97
CA PHE A 194 -14.18 -26.19 -18.59
C PHE A 194 -14.94 -25.18 -17.73
N CYS A 195 -15.21 -23.97 -18.25
CA CYS A 195 -15.77 -22.87 -17.47
C CYS A 195 -17.30 -22.85 -17.53
N ARG A 196 -17.96 -23.13 -16.41
CA ARG A 196 -19.42 -23.14 -16.33
C ARG A 196 -20.05 -21.77 -16.57
N ALA A 197 -19.39 -20.68 -16.21
CA ALA A 197 -19.89 -19.34 -16.52
C ALA A 197 -19.73 -18.96 -18.00
N ALA A 198 -18.73 -19.50 -18.71
CA ALA A 198 -18.53 -19.24 -20.13
C ALA A 198 -19.59 -19.90 -21.03
N GLN A 199 -20.37 -20.84 -20.47
CA GLN A 199 -21.54 -21.46 -21.09
C GLN A 199 -22.82 -20.63 -20.88
N THR A 200 -22.71 -19.46 -20.25
CA THR A 200 -23.83 -18.53 -20.02
C THR A 200 -23.63 -17.26 -20.84
N ASP A 201 -24.71 -16.50 -21.05
CA ASP A 201 -24.64 -15.22 -21.77
C ASP A 201 -23.90 -14.12 -21.00
N HIS A 202 -23.77 -14.26 -19.67
CA HIS A 202 -23.23 -13.23 -18.77
C HIS A 202 -22.24 -13.80 -17.74
N PRO A 203 -21.03 -14.23 -18.15
CA PRO A 203 -20.01 -14.73 -17.24
C PRO A 203 -19.56 -13.69 -16.18
N GLU A 204 -19.74 -12.40 -16.45
CA GLU A 204 -19.40 -11.29 -15.56
C GLU A 204 -20.27 -11.23 -14.30
N GLN A 205 -21.42 -11.91 -14.28
CA GLN A 205 -22.27 -12.02 -13.09
C GLN A 205 -21.67 -12.92 -12.00
N TYR A 206 -20.51 -13.55 -12.25
CA TYR A 206 -19.81 -14.45 -11.35
C TYR A 206 -18.39 -13.93 -11.05
N PRO A 207 -18.02 -13.75 -9.76
CA PRO A 207 -18.95 -13.58 -8.65
C PRO A 207 -19.78 -12.30 -8.86
N ARG A 208 -20.88 -12.15 -8.12
CA ARG A 208 -21.66 -10.91 -8.15
C ARG A 208 -20.74 -9.73 -7.81
N PRO A 209 -20.73 -8.66 -8.63
CA PRO A 209 -19.99 -7.46 -8.31
C PRO A 209 -20.40 -6.90 -6.95
N GLU A 210 -19.43 -6.52 -6.13
CA GLU A 210 -19.71 -5.80 -4.89
C GLU A 210 -20.14 -4.36 -5.22
N LEU A 211 -21.23 -3.91 -4.60
CA LEU A 211 -21.64 -2.51 -4.68
C LEU A 211 -20.62 -1.63 -3.96
N SER A 212 -20.24 -0.51 -4.59
CA SER A 212 -19.39 0.48 -3.93
C SER A 212 -20.11 1.07 -2.74
N LYS A 213 -19.46 1.10 -1.57
CA LYS A 213 -19.96 1.81 -0.40
C LYS A 213 -19.64 3.29 -0.52
N ASP A 214 -20.54 4.13 -0.01
CA ASP A 214 -20.24 5.52 0.25
C ASP A 214 -19.10 5.60 1.28
N ILE A 215 -18.11 6.46 0.99
CA ILE A 215 -17.00 6.71 1.89
C ILE A 215 -17.16 8.10 2.52
N PRO A 216 -16.88 8.26 3.82
CA PRO A 216 -16.98 9.56 4.48
C PRO A 216 -15.98 10.57 3.88
N HIS A 217 -16.37 11.85 3.93
CA HIS A 217 -15.54 12.99 3.56
C HIS A 217 -15.21 13.82 4.82
N TYR A 218 -13.98 14.30 4.93
CA TYR A 218 -13.56 15.20 6.01
C TYR A 218 -12.85 16.44 5.46
N ASP A 219 -13.20 17.61 5.97
CA ASP A 219 -12.42 18.82 5.77
C ASP A 219 -11.32 18.89 6.83
N VAL A 220 -10.11 19.23 6.39
CA VAL A 220 -8.89 19.21 7.19
C VAL A 220 -8.11 20.51 6.97
N VAL A 221 -7.58 21.07 8.06
CA VAL A 221 -6.69 22.23 8.02
C VAL A 221 -5.33 21.87 8.58
N VAL A 222 -4.28 22.43 7.99
CA VAL A 222 -2.89 22.23 8.44
C VAL A 222 -2.12 23.55 8.47
N GLY A 223 -1.13 23.64 9.34
CA GLY A 223 -0.34 24.85 9.56
C GLY A 223 1.11 24.70 9.09
N LEU A 224 1.58 25.65 8.28
CA LEU A 224 3.00 25.89 8.03
C LEU A 224 3.48 26.87 9.09
N ILE A 225 3.89 26.36 10.25
CA ILE A 225 4.36 27.20 11.35
C ILE A 225 5.81 27.57 11.09
N TRP A 226 6.09 28.85 10.81
CA TRP A 226 7.40 29.36 10.41
C TRP A 226 8.23 29.87 11.58
N LYS A 227 9.55 29.63 11.51
CA LYS A 227 10.59 30.19 12.37
C LYS A 227 11.92 30.25 11.64
N LYS A 228 12.43 31.45 11.37
CA LYS A 228 13.76 31.68 10.74
C LYS A 228 13.95 30.87 9.45
N GLY A 229 13.02 30.99 8.50
CA GLY A 229 13.06 30.31 7.20
C GLY A 229 12.88 28.78 7.24
N ARG A 230 12.47 28.23 8.39
CA ARG A 230 12.11 26.82 8.56
C ARG A 230 10.66 26.70 9.01
N PHE A 231 10.02 25.60 8.69
CA PHE A 231 8.69 25.28 9.20
C PHE A 231 8.66 23.98 10.02
N LEU A 232 7.71 23.90 10.94
CA LEU A 232 7.54 22.77 11.84
C LEU A 232 6.88 21.58 11.12
N ILE A 233 7.41 20.39 11.36
CA ILE A 233 6.80 19.11 11.00
C ILE A 233 6.74 18.20 12.22
N LEU A 234 5.69 17.38 12.28
CA LEU A 234 5.45 16.38 13.33
C LEU A 234 5.54 14.97 12.74
N LYS A 235 5.97 14.00 13.56
CA LYS A 235 6.00 12.60 13.18
C LYS A 235 4.81 11.87 13.78
N ARG A 236 3.95 11.33 12.89
CA ARG A 236 2.76 10.57 13.27
C ARG A 236 3.13 9.36 14.12
N GLU A 237 2.41 9.15 15.21
CA GLU A 237 2.54 7.94 16.02
C GLU A 237 2.33 6.67 15.18
N ASN A 238 3.11 5.63 15.43
CA ASN A 238 3.12 4.42 14.62
C ASN A 238 1.76 3.70 14.54
N ARG A 239 0.90 3.84 15.57
CA ARG A 239 -0.43 3.20 15.64
C ARG A 239 -1.51 3.98 14.88
N LYS A 240 -1.29 5.27 14.58
CA LYS A 240 -2.26 6.10 13.87
C LYS A 240 -2.25 5.79 12.36
N HIS A 241 -3.31 6.17 11.65
CA HIS A 241 -3.34 6.13 10.18
C HIS A 241 -2.10 6.83 9.63
N LEU A 242 -1.38 6.24 8.67
CA LEU A 242 -0.11 6.76 8.14
C LEU A 242 0.99 6.98 9.20
N GLY A 243 0.97 6.20 10.30
CA GLY A 243 1.97 6.28 11.36
C GLY A 243 3.41 6.18 10.84
N GLY A 244 4.36 6.80 11.54
CA GLY A 244 5.78 6.84 11.17
C GLY A 244 6.12 7.82 10.03
N LEU A 245 5.14 8.36 9.32
CA LEU A 245 5.34 9.45 8.36
C LEU A 245 5.35 10.81 9.05
N TRP A 246 5.95 11.79 8.38
CA TRP A 246 5.94 13.18 8.80
C TRP A 246 4.71 13.90 8.24
N GLU A 247 4.28 14.94 8.93
CA GLU A 247 3.16 15.79 8.53
C GLU A 247 3.31 17.23 9.02
N LEU A 248 2.40 18.07 8.57
CA LEU A 248 2.19 19.42 9.09
C LEU A 248 1.20 19.33 10.27
N PRO A 249 1.39 20.10 11.35
CA PRO A 249 0.43 20.19 12.44
C PRO A 249 -0.96 20.56 11.94
N GLY A 250 -2.00 19.94 12.49
CA GLY A 250 -3.38 20.22 12.12
C GLY A 250 -4.30 19.00 12.17
N GLY A 251 -5.56 19.22 11.85
CA GLY A 251 -6.59 18.20 12.02
C GLY A 251 -7.90 18.52 11.32
N LYS A 252 -8.94 17.78 11.73
CA LYS A 252 -10.27 17.87 11.12
C LYS A 252 -10.99 19.13 11.59
N ILE A 253 -11.78 19.71 10.71
CA ILE A 253 -12.70 20.78 11.08
C ILE A 253 -13.93 20.15 11.74
N ASP A 254 -14.26 20.58 12.95
CA ASP A 254 -15.44 20.10 13.66
C ASP A 254 -16.73 20.75 13.15
N TYR A 255 -17.88 20.18 13.53
CA TYR A 255 -19.18 20.66 13.08
C TYR A 255 -19.41 22.13 13.49
N ARG A 256 -19.70 22.99 12.49
CA ARG A 256 -19.88 24.46 12.62
C ARG A 256 -18.63 25.23 13.06
N GLU A 257 -17.45 24.63 12.97
CA GLU A 257 -16.17 25.30 13.21
C GLU A 257 -15.66 25.98 11.93
N SER A 258 -15.05 27.16 12.05
CA SER A 258 -14.37 27.78 10.90
C SER A 258 -12.98 27.17 10.72
N PRO A 259 -12.42 27.13 9.49
CA PRO A 259 -11.08 26.62 9.24
C PRO A 259 -9.99 27.24 10.13
N GLU A 260 -10.09 28.55 10.41
CA GLU A 260 -9.15 29.30 11.24
C GLU A 260 -9.20 28.84 12.70
N LYS A 261 -10.42 28.69 13.26
CA LYS A 261 -10.61 28.23 14.64
C LYS A 261 -10.13 26.79 14.82
N ALA A 262 -10.46 25.92 13.86
CA ALA A 262 -10.00 24.54 13.83
C ALA A 262 -8.47 24.48 13.86
N LEU A 263 -7.79 25.28 13.04
CA LEU A 263 -6.34 25.23 12.97
C LEU A 263 -5.68 25.73 14.27
N ILE A 264 -6.19 26.80 14.87
CA ILE A 264 -5.68 27.32 16.15
C ILE A 264 -5.83 26.26 17.25
N ARG A 265 -7.00 25.61 17.32
CA ARG A 265 -7.28 24.53 18.27
C ARG A 265 -6.29 23.37 18.09
N GLU A 266 -6.17 22.84 16.87
CA GLU A 266 -5.28 21.71 16.57
C GLU A 266 -3.81 22.03 16.84
N ILE A 267 -3.31 23.20 16.44
CA ILE A 267 -1.93 23.62 16.74
C ILE A 267 -1.72 23.73 18.25
N LYS A 268 -2.71 24.24 19.00
CA LYS A 268 -2.63 24.34 20.44
C LYS A 268 -2.54 22.96 21.09
N GLU A 269 -3.36 22.01 20.65
CA GLU A 269 -3.38 20.64 21.16
C GLU A 269 -2.09 19.87 20.84
N GLU A 270 -1.58 19.98 19.61
CA GLU A 270 -0.43 19.18 19.17
C GLU A 270 0.94 19.79 19.52
N CYS A 271 1.01 21.12 19.59
CA CYS A 271 2.28 21.86 19.68
C CYS A 271 2.36 22.81 20.90
N ASN A 272 1.25 23.00 21.63
CA ASN A 272 1.14 23.90 22.78
C ASN A 272 1.68 25.32 22.52
N VAL A 273 1.41 25.85 21.32
CA VAL A 273 1.80 27.21 20.93
C VAL A 273 0.60 27.99 20.41
N ASP A 274 0.70 29.30 20.56
CA ASP A 274 -0.25 30.25 19.99
C ASP A 274 0.37 30.75 18.66
N VAL A 275 -0.45 30.88 17.62
CA VAL A 275 0.01 31.30 16.29
C VAL A 275 -0.83 32.43 15.73
N ILE A 276 -0.20 33.30 14.93
CA ILE A 276 -0.88 34.27 14.09
C ILE A 276 -1.07 33.61 12.71
N LEU A 277 -2.32 33.53 12.25
CA LEU A 277 -2.65 32.98 10.94
C LEU A 277 -2.37 34.03 9.85
N GLY A 278 -1.72 33.59 8.78
CA GLY A 278 -1.46 34.35 7.57
C GLY A 278 -2.26 33.83 6.38
N LYS A 279 -1.73 34.01 5.17
CA LYS A 279 -2.35 33.55 3.93
C LYS A 279 -2.59 32.05 3.94
N ASN A 280 -3.67 31.63 3.28
CA ASN A 280 -3.99 30.23 3.07
C ASN A 280 -3.77 29.84 1.59
N THR A 281 -3.71 28.53 1.38
CA THR A 281 -3.61 27.91 0.05
C THR A 281 -4.98 27.53 -0.47
N ASP A 282 -5.10 27.35 -1.79
CA ASP A 282 -6.25 26.66 -2.37
C ASP A 282 -6.35 25.23 -1.80
N PRO A 283 -7.57 24.76 -1.47
CA PRO A 283 -7.74 23.42 -0.93
C PRO A 283 -7.42 22.35 -1.97
N ILE A 284 -6.77 21.27 -1.53
CA ILE A 284 -6.52 20.08 -2.34
C ILE A 284 -7.45 18.95 -1.94
N LYS A 285 -7.92 18.17 -2.92
CA LYS A 285 -8.68 16.95 -2.68
C LYS A 285 -7.78 15.72 -2.71
N HIS A 286 -7.95 14.82 -1.74
CA HIS A 286 -7.25 13.55 -1.69
C HIS A 286 -8.20 12.42 -1.28
N ARG A 287 -8.12 11.28 -1.96
CA ARG A 287 -8.96 10.11 -1.69
C ARG A 287 -8.11 8.96 -1.19
N TYR A 288 -8.46 8.43 -0.02
CA TYR A 288 -7.98 7.15 0.49
C TYR A 288 -9.03 6.07 0.21
N SER A 289 -8.69 4.81 0.47
CA SER A 289 -9.56 3.66 0.19
C SER A 289 -10.85 3.65 1.02
N HIS A 290 -10.84 4.27 2.20
CA HIS A 290 -11.95 4.24 3.16
C HIS A 290 -12.55 5.62 3.50
N PHE A 291 -11.94 6.71 3.02
CA PHE A 291 -12.43 8.07 3.23
C PHE A 291 -11.78 9.03 2.22
N ALA A 292 -12.37 10.20 2.05
CA ALA A 292 -11.79 11.31 1.29
C ALA A 292 -11.54 12.51 2.19
N ILE A 293 -10.58 13.35 1.83
CA ILE A 293 -10.30 14.61 2.51
C ILE A 293 -10.18 15.76 1.54
N THR A 294 -10.58 16.94 2.00
CA THR A 294 -10.21 18.23 1.43
C THR A 294 -9.28 18.91 2.43
N VAL A 295 -8.07 19.29 2.01
CA VAL A 295 -7.03 19.83 2.89
C VAL A 295 -6.68 21.24 2.48
N ARG A 296 -6.61 22.16 3.45
CA ARG A 296 -6.12 23.54 3.25
C ARG A 296 -4.93 23.82 4.18
N ALA A 297 -3.87 24.41 3.64
CA ALA A 297 -2.75 24.93 4.45
C ALA A 297 -2.94 26.41 4.78
N PHE A 298 -2.49 26.82 5.96
CA PHE A 298 -2.29 28.22 6.34
C PHE A 298 -0.82 28.45 6.69
N HIS A 299 -0.29 29.61 6.30
CA HIS A 299 0.96 30.11 6.85
C HIS A 299 0.71 30.59 8.27
N CYS A 300 1.58 30.22 9.21
CA CYS A 300 1.43 30.55 10.62
C CYS A 300 2.76 31.13 11.15
N GLN A 301 2.68 32.20 11.94
CA GLN A 301 3.83 32.71 12.69
C GLN A 301 3.64 32.45 14.19
N LEU A 302 4.73 32.11 14.88
CA LEU A 302 4.68 31.88 16.34
C LEU A 302 4.38 33.18 17.09
N TYR A 303 3.34 33.18 17.92
CA TYR A 303 3.06 34.29 18.84
C TYR A 303 4.01 34.21 20.04
N ASN A 304 4.70 35.32 20.34
CA ASN A 304 5.65 35.48 21.46
C ASN A 304 6.85 34.51 21.49
N GLY A 305 7.21 33.88 20.36
CA GLY A 305 8.46 33.12 20.23
C GLY A 305 8.60 31.89 21.16
N LYS A 306 7.49 31.40 21.75
CA LYS A 306 7.47 30.24 22.64
C LYS A 306 8.14 29.02 21.98
N LYS A 307 8.79 28.18 22.81
CA LYS A 307 9.27 26.87 22.35
C LYS A 307 8.05 25.98 22.07
N VAL A 308 8.05 25.33 20.91
CA VAL A 308 7.08 24.29 20.60
C VAL A 308 7.27 23.13 21.58
N PHE A 309 6.18 22.72 22.20
CA PHE A 309 6.14 21.53 23.05
C PHE A 309 5.14 20.55 22.43
N SER A 310 5.66 19.45 21.87
CA SER A 310 4.84 18.40 21.30
C SER A 310 5.19 17.08 21.94
N ASN A 311 4.16 16.28 22.24
CA ASN A 311 4.33 14.89 22.66
C ASN A 311 4.80 13.99 21.50
N GLN A 312 4.81 14.53 20.28
CA GLN A 312 5.28 13.84 19.08
C GLN A 312 6.71 14.30 18.73
N PRO A 313 7.54 13.41 18.17
CA PRO A 313 8.81 13.83 17.59
C PRO A 313 8.58 14.91 16.53
N ASN A 314 9.30 16.02 16.63
CA ASN A 314 9.14 17.17 15.75
C ASN A 314 10.49 17.63 15.18
N ARG A 315 10.44 18.31 14.04
CA ARG A 315 11.61 18.94 13.41
C ARG A 315 11.24 20.27 12.75
N TRP A 316 12.22 21.16 12.70
CA TRP A 316 12.18 22.38 11.90
C TRP A 316 12.97 22.13 10.62
N ILE A 317 12.32 22.24 9.48
CA ILE A 317 12.93 21.94 8.18
C ILE A 317 12.82 23.13 7.23
N THR A 318 13.78 23.26 6.30
CA THR A 318 13.63 24.17 5.16
C THR A 318 12.77 23.52 4.07
N PRO A 319 12.22 24.29 3.12
CA PRO A 319 11.51 23.74 1.95
C PRO A 319 12.34 22.71 1.18
N GLN A 320 13.64 22.93 1.03
CA GLN A 320 14.55 22.02 0.33
C GLN A 320 14.69 20.68 1.06
N GLN A 321 14.52 20.65 2.38
CA GLN A 321 14.62 19.43 3.19
C GLN A 321 13.38 18.55 3.14
N ILE A 322 12.26 18.97 2.50
CA ILE A 322 11.06 18.14 2.34
C ILE A 322 11.40 16.78 1.70
N ILE A 323 12.35 16.76 0.77
CA ILE A 323 12.77 15.54 0.07
C ILE A 323 13.51 14.55 0.98
N GLU A 324 13.91 14.91 2.19
CA GLU A 324 14.62 14.04 3.13
C GLU A 324 13.66 13.22 3.99
N PHE A 325 12.43 13.70 4.21
CA PHE A 325 11.47 13.10 5.13
C PHE A 325 10.32 12.40 4.38
N PRO A 326 9.83 11.25 4.87
CA PRO A 326 8.71 10.56 4.25
C PRO A 326 7.38 11.22 4.63
N PHE A 327 6.67 11.78 3.64
CA PHE A 327 5.36 12.40 3.79
C PHE A 327 4.25 11.62 3.06
N PRO A 328 2.98 11.76 3.50
CA PRO A 328 1.83 11.32 2.73
C PRO A 328 1.73 12.02 1.36
N LYS A 329 1.12 11.36 0.38
CA LYS A 329 0.85 11.95 -0.94
C LYS A 329 -0.03 13.20 -0.87
N ALA A 330 -0.88 13.35 0.15
CA ALA A 330 -1.66 14.56 0.38
C ALA A 330 -0.77 15.78 0.65
N ASN A 331 0.24 15.65 1.51
CA ASN A 331 1.21 16.70 1.80
C ASN A 331 2.03 17.07 0.56
N HIS A 332 2.47 16.10 -0.25
CA HIS A 332 3.17 16.39 -1.52
C HIS A 332 2.32 17.22 -2.49
N LYS A 333 1.01 16.94 -2.60
CA LYS A 333 0.10 17.78 -3.39
C LYS A 333 -0.01 19.20 -2.84
N LEU A 334 0.02 19.34 -1.52
CA LEU A 334 -0.08 20.62 -0.83
C LEU A 334 1.21 21.44 -1.00
N PHE A 335 2.38 20.82 -0.82
CA PHE A 335 3.69 21.43 -1.08
C PHE A 335 3.83 21.94 -2.51
N ALA A 336 3.29 21.21 -3.49
CA ALA A 336 3.27 21.67 -4.88
C ALA A 336 2.35 22.89 -5.14
N LYS A 337 1.49 23.25 -4.19
CA LYS A 337 0.61 24.44 -4.24
C LYS A 337 1.16 25.64 -3.48
N ILE A 338 2.22 25.46 -2.70
CA ILE A 338 2.81 26.51 -1.86
C ILE A 338 3.98 27.15 -2.62
N ASN A 339 3.99 28.47 -2.74
CA ASN A 339 5.15 29.19 -3.26
C ASN A 339 6.06 29.58 -2.10
N PHE A 340 6.99 28.67 -1.74
CA PHE A 340 7.89 28.87 -0.60
C PHE A 340 8.80 30.10 -0.70
N GLU A 341 8.99 30.70 -1.89
CA GLU A 341 9.79 31.92 -2.05
C GLU A 341 8.95 33.18 -1.87
N ALA A 342 7.74 33.22 -2.43
CA ALA A 342 6.83 34.36 -2.31
C ALA A 342 6.10 34.42 -0.95
N ASP A 343 5.94 33.28 -0.29
CA ASP A 343 5.18 33.14 0.95
C ASP A 343 6.09 33.02 2.20
N ASN A 344 7.39 33.30 2.06
CA ASN A 344 8.29 33.51 3.21
C ASN A 344 7.85 34.80 3.93
N VAL A 345 7.10 34.63 5.03
CA VAL A 345 6.71 35.72 5.93
C VAL A 345 7.73 35.89 7.05
#